data_AF-A0A355G7H4-F1
#
_entry.id   AF-A0A355G7H4-F1
#
_cell.length_a   1.000
_cell.length_b   1.000
_cell.length_c   1.000
_cell.angle_alpha   90.00
_cell.angle_beta   90.00
_cell.angle_gamma   90.00
#
_symmetry.space_group_name_H-M   'P 1'
#
loop_
_entity.id
_entity.type
_entity.pdbx_description
1 polymer ?
#
loop_
_entity_poly.entity_id
_entity_poly.type
_entity_poly.pdbx_seq_one_letter_code
_entity_poly.pdbx_strand_id
1 'polypeptide(L)' 'TEEATKNAFVMPFISALGYDVFNPLEVIPEFTSDVGIKKGEKVDYAITKDEKIIILVECKWSGADLDKVHASQLYRYFSV' A
#
# COMPACT_ATOMS: atom_id res chain seq x y z
N THR A 1 -13.83 5.60 8.26
CA THR A 1 -12.86 4.59 8.73
C THR A 1 -11.75 4.46 7.70
N GLU A 2 -10.62 3.85 8.06
CA GLU A 2 -9.55 3.56 7.09
C GLU A 2 -10.06 2.62 5.99
N GLU A 3 -10.80 1.57 6.36
CA GLU A 3 -11.42 0.64 5.41
C GLU A 3 -12.36 1.32 4.40
N ALA A 4 -13.19 2.26 4.85
CA ALA A 4 -14.02 3.05 3.94
C ALA A 4 -13.18 3.92 2.99
N THR A 5 -12.00 4.38 3.44
CA THR A 5 -11.08 5.17 2.60
C THR A 5 -10.41 4.28 1.55
N LYS A 6 -9.98 3.08 1.95
CA LYS A 6 -9.43 2.06 1.04
C LYS A 6 -10.41 1.76 -0.09
N ASN A 7 -11.66 1.43 0.25
CA ASN A 7 -12.68 1.05 -0.73
C ASN A 7 -13.18 2.22 -1.58
N ALA A 8 -13.41 3.40 -1.00
CA ALA A 8 -14.03 4.53 -1.71
C ALA A 8 -13.05 5.36 -2.55
N PHE A 9 -11.75 5.36 -2.20
CA PHE A 9 -10.76 6.22 -2.85
C PHE A 9 -9.57 5.44 -3.39
N VAL A 10 -8.97 4.57 -2.57
CA VAL A 10 -7.68 3.95 -2.92
C VAL A 10 -7.84 2.87 -3.98
N MET A 11 -8.80 1.96 -3.83
CA MET A 11 -9.08 0.95 -4.86
C MET A 11 -9.45 1.61 -6.20
N PRO A 12 -10.40 2.57 -6.27
CA PRO A 12 -10.66 3.29 -7.51
C PRO A 12 -9.44 3.99 -8.10
N PHE A 13 -8.57 4.57 -7.27
CA PHE A 13 -7.31 5.17 -7.72
C PHE A 13 -6.37 4.14 -8.35
N ILE A 14 -6.18 2.98 -7.72
CA ILE A 14 -5.37 1.88 -8.27
C ILE A 14 -5.95 1.39 -9.60
N SER A 15 -7.27 1.20 -9.68
CA SER A 15 -7.95 0.85 -10.93
C SER A 15 -7.76 1.91 -12.02
N ALA A 16 -7.79 3.19 -11.66
CA ALA A 16 -7.59 4.30 -12.59
C ALA A 16 -6.15 4.36 -13.15
N LEU A 17 -5.16 3.82 -12.43
CA LEU A 17 -3.80 3.61 -12.93
C LEU A 17 -3.70 2.42 -13.92
N GLY A 18 -4.77 1.64 -14.07
CA GLY A 18 -4.87 0.52 -15.03
C GLY A 18 -4.60 -0.87 -14.43
N TYR A 19 -4.47 -0.99 -13.10
CA TYR A 19 -4.27 -2.28 -12.43
C TYR A 19 -5.60 -2.93 -12.04
N ASP A 20 -5.68 -4.26 -12.11
CA ASP A 20 -6.86 -5.00 -11.68
C ASP A 20 -6.84 -5.22 -10.15
N VAL A 21 -7.65 -4.45 -9.43
CA VAL A 21 -7.81 -4.55 -7.97
C VAL A 21 -8.48 -5.84 -7.51
N PHE A 22 -9.04 -6.63 -8.41
CA PHE A 22 -9.62 -7.95 -8.11
C PHE A 22 -8.65 -9.09 -8.44
N ASN A 23 -7.51 -8.81 -9.07
CA ASN A 23 -6.45 -9.78 -9.30
C ASN A 23 -5.43 -9.73 -8.15
N PRO A 24 -5.45 -10.68 -7.20
CA PRO A 24 -4.57 -10.66 -6.04
C PRO A 24 -3.10 -10.94 -6.39
N LEU A 25 -2.78 -11.33 -7.63
CA LEU A 25 -1.41 -11.46 -8.10
C LEU A 25 -0.85 -10.11 -8.59
N GLU A 26 -1.71 -9.20 -9.01
CA GLU A 26 -1.36 -7.86 -9.48
C GLU A 26 -1.46 -6.82 -8.37
N VAL A 27 -2.56 -6.83 -7.60
CA VAL A 27 -2.80 -5.96 -6.45
C VAL A 27 -2.94 -6.84 -5.20
N ILE A 28 -1.86 -6.95 -4.44
CA ILE A 28 -1.78 -7.80 -3.24
C ILE A 28 -2.23 -6.98 -2.02
N PRO A 29 -3.36 -7.30 -1.37
CA PRO A 29 -3.77 -6.64 -0.15
C PRO A 29 -2.95 -7.14 1.06
N GLU A 30 -2.81 -6.30 2.09
CA GLU A 30 -2.18 -6.64 3.38
C GLU A 30 -0.79 -7.27 3.23
N PHE A 31 -0.02 -6.75 2.28
CA PHE A 31 1.29 -7.27 1.89
C PHE A 31 2.32 -7.07 3.00
N THR A 32 3.00 -8.16 3.38
CA THR A 32 4.12 -8.10 4.34
C THR A 32 5.38 -7.59 3.63
N SER A 33 5.79 -6.37 3.97
CA SER A 33 7.00 -5.72 3.49
C SER A 33 8.09 -5.82 4.55
N ASP A 34 8.82 -6.94 4.56
CA ASP A 34 9.97 -7.12 5.45
C ASP A 34 11.17 -6.33 4.93
N VAL A 35 11.67 -5.37 5.71
CA VAL A 35 12.84 -4.56 5.34
C VAL A 35 13.87 -4.51 6.48
N GLY A 36 15.09 -4.94 6.19
CA GLY A 36 16.21 -4.95 7.15
C GLY A 36 15.98 -5.92 8.32
N ILE A 37 16.10 -5.43 9.55
CA ILE A 37 15.96 -6.23 10.78
C ILE A 37 14.52 -6.33 11.30
N LYS A 38 13.58 -5.55 10.76
CA LYS A 38 12.17 -5.60 11.16
C LYS A 38 11.39 -6.54 10.24
N LYS A 39 10.78 -7.56 10.85
CA LYS A 39 9.93 -8.54 10.18
C LYS A 39 8.48 -8.35 10.59
N GLY A 40 7.56 -8.65 9.69
CA GLY A 40 6.12 -8.62 9.89
C GLY A 40 5.46 -7.25 9.72
N GLU A 41 6.15 -6.25 9.16
CA GLU A 41 5.49 -4.98 8.83
C GLU A 41 4.60 -5.18 7.59
N LYS A 42 3.34 -4.76 7.69
CA LYS A 42 2.36 -4.85 6.61
C LYS A 42 2.08 -3.47 6.04
N VAL A 43 1.82 -3.44 4.74
CA VAL A 43 1.20 -2.32 4.04
C VAL A 43 -0.14 -2.76 3.46
N ASP A 44 -1.00 -1.80 3.19
CA ASP A 44 -2.37 -2.08 2.75
C ASP A 44 -2.45 -2.72 1.37
N TYR A 45 -1.65 -2.22 0.41
CA TYR A 45 -1.54 -2.82 -0.92
C TYR A 45 -0.11 -2.81 -1.43
N ALA A 46 0.26 -3.86 -2.17
CA ALA A 46 1.42 -3.87 -3.03
C ALA A 46 0.99 -4.16 -4.47
N ILE A 47 1.52 -3.40 -5.42
CA ILE A 47 1.26 -3.60 -6.85
C ILE A 47 2.47 -4.27 -7.47
N THR A 48 2.22 -5.33 -8.22
CA THR A 48 3.25 -6.10 -8.91
C THR A 48 3.24 -5.83 -10.42
N LYS A 49 4.41 -5.96 -11.03
CA LYS A 49 4.58 -6.06 -12.47
C LYS A 49 5.75 -6.98 -12.74
N ASP A 50 5.56 -7.95 -13.62
CA ASP A 50 6.58 -8.97 -13.94
C ASP A 50 7.16 -9.64 -12.67
N GLU A 51 6.26 -10.02 -11.74
CA GLU A 51 6.57 -10.64 -10.44
C GLU A 51 7.39 -9.76 -9.47
N LYS A 52 7.62 -8.48 -9.82
CA LYS A 52 8.32 -7.52 -8.96
C LYS A 52 7.33 -6.53 -8.37
N ILE A 53 7.50 -6.25 -7.09
CA ILE A 53 6.78 -5.17 -6.42
C ILE A 53 7.28 -3.83 -6.99
N ILE A 54 6.37 -3.01 -7.49
CA ILE A 54 6.69 -1.71 -8.11
C ILE A 54 6.08 -0.52 -7.38
N ILE A 55 5.00 -0.74 -6.62
CA ILE A 55 4.33 0.29 -5.83
C ILE A 55 3.91 -0.33 -4.51
N LEU A 56 4.13 0.39 -3.41
CA LEU A 56 3.55 0.11 -2.09
C LEU A 56 2.59 1.23 -1.74
N VAL A 57 1.43 0.88 -1.20
CA VAL A 57 0.38 1.81 -0.82
C VAL A 57 0.03 1.59 0.65
N GLU A 58 0.14 2.64 1.44
CA GLU A 58 -0.35 2.72 2.82
C GLU A 58 -1.43 3.79 2.87
N CYS A 59 -2.54 3.47 3.50
CA CYS A 59 -3.72 4.29 3.60
C CYS A 59 -3.92 4.72 5.05
N LYS A 60 -4.62 5.83 5.21
CA LYS A 60 -5.16 6.27 6.50
C LYS A 60 -6.61 6.65 6.29
N TRP A 61 -7.35 6.79 7.37
CA TRP A 61 -8.69 7.38 7.29
C TRP A 61 -8.62 8.76 6.61
N SER A 62 -9.57 9.05 5.72
CA SER A 62 -9.63 10.29 4.93
C SER A 62 -9.64 11.60 5.72
N GLY A 63 -9.97 11.58 7.01
CA GLY A 63 -9.87 12.75 7.91
C GLY A 63 -8.56 12.84 8.69
N ALA A 64 -7.62 11.92 8.48
CA ALA A 64 -6.32 11.94 9.15
C ALA A 64 -5.41 13.02 8.55
N ASP A 65 -4.65 13.66 9.43
CA ASP A 65 -3.59 14.60 9.07
C ASP A 65 -2.33 13.80 8.69
N LEU A 66 -2.06 13.67 7.40
CA LEU A 66 -0.95 12.86 6.90
C LEU A 66 0.43 13.41 7.30
N ASP A 67 0.57 14.71 7.53
CA ASP A 67 1.85 15.32 7.92
C ASP A 67 2.28 14.86 9.32
N LYS A 68 1.30 14.54 10.19
CA LYS A 68 1.53 13.98 11.53
C LYS A 68 1.65 12.46 11.53
N VAL A 69 1.25 11.79 10.46
CA VAL A 69 1.38 10.34 10.33
C VAL A 69 2.76 10.02 9.77
N HIS A 70 3.65 9.57 10.65
CA HIS A 70 4.95 9.06 10.21
C HIS A 70 4.76 7.74 9.45
N ALA A 71 4.72 7.80 8.12
CA ALA A 71 4.65 6.66 7.19
C ALA A 71 5.98 5.86 7.16
N SER A 72 6.49 5.52 8.35
CA SER A 72 7.77 4.84 8.54
C SER A 72 7.81 3.47 7.87
N GLN A 73 6.65 2.86 7.60
CA GLN A 73 6.50 1.62 6.82
C GLN A 73 6.97 1.80 5.37
N LEU A 74 6.58 2.89 4.70
CA LEU A 74 6.97 3.15 3.31
C LEU A 74 8.41 3.67 3.21
N TYR A 75 8.83 4.51 4.17
CA TYR A 75 10.14 5.14 4.14
C TYR A 75 11.31 4.14 4.02
N ARG A 76 11.20 2.97 4.66
CA ARG A 76 12.27 1.97 4.68
C ARG A 76 12.46 1.26 3.34
N TYR A 77 11.42 1.15 2.52
CA TYR A 77 11.54 0.52 1.20
C TYR A 77 12.31 1.40 0.21
N PHE A 78 12.18 2.72 0.34
CA PHE A 78 12.83 3.69 -0.55
C PHE A 78 14.13 4.28 0.02
N SER A 79 14.45 3.97 1.29
CA SER A 79 15.72 4.36 1.91
C SER A 79 16.75 3.25 1.69
N VAL A 80 17.51 3.39 0.60
CA VAL A 80 18.73 2.62 0.32
C VAL A 80 19.92 3.33 0.94
#